data_AF-A0A661M1D8-F1
#
_entry.id   AF-A0A661M1D8-F1
#
_cell.length_a   1.000
_cell.length_b   1.000
_cell.length_c   1.000
_cell.angle_alpha   90.00
_cell.angle_beta   90.00
_cell.angle_gamma   90.00
#
_symmetry.space_group_name_H-M   'P 1'
#
loop_
_entity.id
_entity.type
_entity.pdbx_description
1 polymer ?
#
loop_
_entity_poly.entity_id
_entity_poly.type
_entity_poly.pdbx_seq_one_letter_code
_entity_poly.pdbx_strand_id
1 'polypeptide(L)' 'MDSEELVQLMKSVEEKGVPWEKVEEELKIKHDLLKLYASSGPVPVTIINGLKKILESGEE' A
#
# COMPACT_ATOMS: atom_id res chain seq x y z
N MET A 1 5.94 -10.53 6.53
CA MET A 1 6.58 -9.63 5.56
C MET A 1 7.05 -8.41 6.31
N ASP A 2 8.22 -7.93 5.94
CA ASP A 2 8.90 -6.81 6.56
C ASP A 2 8.22 -5.49 6.18
N SER A 3 8.16 -4.57 7.14
CA SER A 3 7.59 -3.23 6.98
C SER A 3 8.28 -2.43 5.88
N GLU A 4 9.54 -2.76 5.54
CA GLU A 4 10.30 -2.15 4.46
C GLU A 4 9.63 -2.33 3.09
N GLU A 5 9.09 -3.52 2.79
CA GLU A 5 8.44 -3.75 1.48
C GLU A 5 7.17 -2.89 1.35
N LEU A 6 6.43 -2.71 2.44
CA LEU A 6 5.29 -1.78 2.47
C LEU A 6 5.75 -0.34 2.20
N VAL A 7 6.80 0.13 2.89
CA VAL A 7 7.31 1.50 2.71
C VAL A 7 7.77 1.74 1.27
N GLN A 8 8.40 0.75 0.62
CA GLN A 8 8.74 0.85 -0.80
C GLN A 8 7.50 0.95 -1.68
N LEU A 9 6.50 0.11 -1.47
CA LEU A 9 5.24 0.17 -2.22
C LEU A 9 4.52 1.49 -2.01
N MET A 10 4.52 2.03 -0.79
CA MET A 10 3.90 3.32 -0.51
C MET A 10 4.56 4.46 -1.28
N LYS A 11 5.90 4.45 -1.37
CA LYS A 11 6.63 5.40 -2.23
C LYS A 11 6.29 5.24 -3.70
N SER A 12 6.20 4.00 -4.20
CA SER A 12 5.82 3.75 -5.59
C SER A 12 4.40 4.23 -5.90
N VAL A 13 3.47 4.12 -4.94
CA VAL A 13 2.10 4.65 -5.08
C VAL A 13 2.11 6.16 -5.18
N GLU A 14 2.89 6.85 -4.35
CA GLU A 14 3.07 8.31 -4.43
C GLU A 14 3.77 8.73 -5.73
N GLU A 15 4.81 8.01 -6.17
CA GLU A 15 5.51 8.30 -7.44
C GLU A 15 4.63 8.07 -8.67
N LYS A 16 3.77 7.05 -8.65
CA LYS A 16 2.76 6.82 -9.70
C LYS A 16 1.60 7.83 -9.63
N GLY A 17 1.56 8.71 -8.62
CA GLY A 17 0.49 9.68 -8.45
C GLY A 17 -0.85 9.06 -8.10
N VAL A 18 -0.86 7.85 -7.52
CA VAL A 18 -2.09 7.17 -7.13
C VAL A 18 -2.60 7.80 -5.82
N PRO A 19 -3.84 8.34 -5.80
CA PRO A 19 -4.38 8.91 -4.58
C PRO A 19 -4.62 7.82 -3.54
N TRP A 20 -4.24 8.10 -2.30
CA TRP A 20 -4.44 7.19 -1.17
C TRP A 20 -5.90 6.81 -0.97
N GLU A 21 -6.86 7.69 -1.32
CA GLU A 21 -8.28 7.37 -1.29
C GLU A 21 -8.63 6.15 -2.16
N LYS A 22 -8.05 6.04 -3.37
CA LYS A 22 -8.26 4.88 -4.24
C LYS A 22 -7.69 3.61 -3.63
N VAL A 23 -6.51 3.73 -3.00
CA VAL A 23 -5.87 2.64 -2.27
C VAL A 23 -6.74 2.18 -1.09
N GLU A 24 -7.31 3.12 -0.34
CA GLU A 24 -8.22 2.85 0.77
C GLU A 24 -9.52 2.21 0.30
N GLU A 25 -10.07 2.59 -0.85
CA GLU A 25 -11.26 1.98 -1.45
C GLU A 25 -11.00 0.56 -1.97
N GLU A 26 -9.89 0.32 -2.67
CA GLU A 26 -9.55 -0.99 -3.22
C GLU A 26 -9.17 -1.99 -2.13
N LEU A 27 -8.36 -1.55 -1.15
CA LEU A 27 -7.91 -2.40 -0.06
C LEU A 27 -8.92 -2.47 1.09
N LYS A 28 -9.90 -1.55 1.13
CA LYS A 28 -10.82 -1.36 2.27
C LYS A 28 -10.08 -1.20 3.60
N ILE A 29 -8.91 -0.57 3.56
CA ILE A 29 -8.03 -0.38 4.71
C ILE A 29 -7.71 1.09 4.82
N LYS A 30 -7.83 1.64 6.02
CA LYS A 30 -7.50 3.05 6.27
C LYS A 30 -6.01 3.30 6.13
N HIS A 31 -5.65 4.46 5.58
CA HIS A 31 -4.26 4.93 5.49
C HIS A 31 -3.58 4.98 6.87
N ASP A 32 -4.33 5.32 7.92
CA ASP A 32 -3.82 5.32 9.30
C ASP A 32 -3.32 3.93 9.74
N LEU A 33 -4.00 2.86 9.29
CA LEU A 33 -3.63 1.48 9.58
C LEU A 33 -2.38 1.07 8.80
N LEU A 34 -2.28 1.46 7.52
CA LEU A 34 -1.08 1.28 6.69
C LEU A 34 0.15 1.93 7.36
N LYS A 35 -0.02 3.14 7.90
CA LYS A 35 1.03 3.87 8.61
C LYS A 35 1.44 3.18 9.92
N LEU A 36 0.47 2.61 10.63
CA LEU A 36 0.73 1.80 11.82
C LEU A 36 1.53 0.54 11.48
N TYR A 37 1.18 -0.14 10.39
CA TYR A 37 1.92 -1.31 9.90
C TYR A 37 3.32 -0.93 9.44
N ALA A 38 3.50 0.22 8.78
CA ALA A 38 4.82 0.73 8.41
C ALA A 38 5.72 0.96 9.65
N SER A 39 5.12 1.34 10.80
CA SER A 39 5.86 1.79 11.97
C SER A 39 5.97 0.80 13.13
N SER A 40 5.13 -0.23 13.24
CA SER A 40 5.02 -1.01 14.48
C SER A 40 4.75 -2.50 14.35
N GLY A 41 4.60 -3.07 13.16
CA GLY A 41 4.33 -4.51 13.12
C GLY A 41 4.42 -5.19 11.77
N PRO A 42 4.34 -6.53 11.77
CA PRO A 42 4.35 -7.32 10.56
C PRO A 42 3.17 -6.94 9.67
N VAL A 43 3.48 -6.58 8.43
CA VAL A 43 2.49 -6.20 7.44
C VAL A 43 1.79 -7.46 6.93
N PRO A 44 0.45 -7.48 6.84
CA PRO A 44 -0.28 -8.54 6.18
C PRO A 44 0.08 -8.58 4.69
N VAL A 45 0.44 -9.76 4.17
CA VAL A 45 0.74 -9.96 2.74
C VAL A 45 -0.41 -9.56 1.82
N THR A 46 -1.65 -9.58 2.31
CA THR A 46 -2.83 -9.10 1.57
C THR A 46 -2.74 -7.62 1.23
N ILE A 47 -2.18 -6.79 2.12
CA ILE A 47 -1.97 -5.36 1.89
C ILE A 47 -0.90 -5.16 0.82
N ILE A 48 0.22 -5.88 0.95
CA ILE A 48 1.34 -5.84 0.00
C ILE A 48 0.89 -6.25 -1.40
N ASN A 49 0.18 -7.37 -1.52
CA ASN A 49 -0.33 -7.86 -2.80
C ASN A 49 -1.37 -6.93 -3.40
N GLY A 50 -2.22 -6.32 -2.58
CA GLY A 50 -3.21 -5.37 -3.08
C GLY A 50 -2.58 -4.05 -3.53
N LEU A 51 -1.59 -3.52 -2.81
CA LEU A 51 -0.79 -2.36 -3.27
C LEU A 51 -0.05 -2.66 -4.58
N LYS A 52 0.59 -3.84 -4.70
CA LYS A 52 1.20 -4.29 -5.96
C LYS A 52 0.19 -4.32 -7.10
N LYS A 53 -1.00 -4.89 -6.85
CA LYS A 53 -2.08 -4.96 -7.85
C LYS A 53 -2.57 -3.57 -8.29
N ILE A 54 -2.70 -2.61 -7.37
CA ILE A 54 -3.05 -1.22 -7.70
C ILE A 54 -1.97 -0.58 -8.58
N LEU A 55 -0.70 -0.79 -8.23
CA LEU A 55 0.44 -0.29 -8.99
C LEU A 55 0.52 -0.91 -10.39
N GLU A 56 0.25 -2.20 -10.52
CA GLU A 56 0.19 -2.91 -11.82
C GLU A 56 -1.03 -2.47 -12.64
N SER A 57 -2.18 -2.26 -12.01
CA SER A 57 -3.43 -1.87 -12.69
C SER A 57 -3.47 -0.40 -13.12
N GLY A 58 -2.54 0.44 -12.65
CA GLY A 58 -2.34 1.82 -13.15
C GLY A 58 -1.46 1.90 -14.40
N GLU A 59 -1.10 0.77 -15.00
CA GLU A 59 -0.23 0.67 -16.18
C GLU A 59 -1.00 0.35 -17.49
N GLU A 60 -2.33 0.49 -17.49
CA GLU A 60 -3.19 0.27 -18.67
C GLU A 60 -3.79 1.57 -19.25
#